data_AF-A0A0C9TI70-F1
#
_entry.id   AF-A0A0C9TI70-F1
#
_cell.length_a   1.000
_cell.length_b   1.000
_cell.length_c   1.000
_cell.angle_alpha   90.00
_cell.angle_beta   90.00
_cell.angle_gamma   90.00
#
_symmetry.space_group_name_H-M   'P 1'
#
loop_
_entity.id
_entity.type
_entity.pdbx_description
1 polymer ?
#
loop_
_entity_poly.entity_id
_entity_poly.type
_entity_poly.pdbx_seq_one_letter_code
_entity_poly.pdbx_strand_id
1 'polypeptide(L)'
;MSSEIQSVVASLQLNDYIAAVMTTAVGYDYLLTFSREVEYVWKRPWSWVSTLFIVVRYMGCLSAMVQSFFGSTFATGPLTKYVFTHSLNVFDL
;
A
#
# COMPACT_ATOMS: atom_id res chain seq x y z
N MET A 1 30.85 -10.01 -7.93
CA MET A 1 30.50 -9.28 -6.68
C MET A 1 29.95 -7.89 -6.96
N SER A 2 30.60 -7.04 -7.77
CA SER A 2 30.00 -5.74 -8.13
C SER A 2 28.72 -5.89 -8.98
N SER A 3 28.65 -6.87 -9.89
CA SER A 3 27.48 -7.18 -10.71
C SER A 3 26.22 -7.49 -9.88
N GLU A 4 26.37 -8.28 -8.82
CA GLU A 4 25.28 -8.65 -7.91
C GLU A 4 24.73 -7.43 -7.14
N ILE A 5 25.60 -6.52 -6.72
CA ILE A 5 25.16 -5.32 -6.01
C ILE A 5 24.40 -4.38 -6.95
N GLN A 6 24.80 -4.30 -8.22
CA GLN A 6 24.09 -3.49 -9.21
C GLN A 6 22.67 -4.00 -9.46
N SER A 7 22.47 -5.32 -9.56
CA SER A 7 21.12 -5.90 -9.75
C SER A 7 20.22 -5.68 -8.53
N VAL A 8 20.78 -5.79 -7.32
CA VAL A 8 20.05 -5.52 -6.08
C VAL A 8 19.63 -4.06 -5.98
N VAL A 9 20.53 -3.11 -6.25
CA VAL A 9 20.21 -1.68 -6.22
C VAL A 9 19.13 -1.33 -7.25
N ALA A 10 19.22 -1.88 -8.46
CA ALA A 10 18.19 -1.69 -9.49
C ALA A 10 16.83 -2.24 -9.04
N SER A 11 16.80 -3.40 -8.38
CA SER A 11 15.57 -4.01 -7.86
C SER A 11 14.89 -3.16 -6.77
N LEU A 12 15.70 -2.49 -5.93
CA LEU A 12 15.21 -1.61 -4.88
C LEU A 12 14.59 -0.34 -5.46
N GLN A 13 15.29 0.29 -6.42
CA GLN A 13 14.77 1.46 -7.13
C GLN A 13 13.46 1.14 -7.86
N LEU A 14 13.37 -0.03 -8.49
CA LEU A 14 12.18 -0.44 -9.23
C LEU A 14 10.99 -0.67 -8.29
N ASN A 15 11.21 -1.36 -7.17
CA ASN A 15 10.19 -1.54 -6.12
C ASN A 15 9.66 -0.19 -5.62
N ASP A 16 10.58 0.75 -5.45
CA ASP A 16 10.27 2.08 -5.00
C ASP A 16 9.43 2.84 -6.06
N TYR A 17 9.81 2.86 -7.33
CA TYR A 17 8.97 3.48 -8.36
C TYR A 17 7.57 2.84 -8.46
N ILE A 18 7.48 1.51 -8.35
CA ILE A 18 6.20 0.79 -8.40
C ILE A 18 5.30 1.17 -7.23
N ALA A 19 5.82 1.20 -6.00
CA ALA A 19 5.00 1.52 -4.83
C ALA A 19 4.45 2.97 -4.88
N ALA A 20 5.23 3.93 -5.40
CA ALA A 20 4.75 5.30 -5.60
C ALA A 20 3.64 5.38 -6.66
N VAL A 21 3.81 4.68 -7.79
CA VAL A 21 2.80 4.61 -8.86
C VAL A 21 1.53 3.94 -8.36
N MET A 22 1.64 2.81 -7.66
CA MET A 22 0.49 2.08 -7.10
C MET A 22 -0.29 2.94 -6.11
N THR A 23 0.40 3.59 -5.18
CA THR A 23 -0.23 4.46 -4.18
C THR A 23 -0.98 5.62 -4.84
N THR A 24 -0.38 6.23 -5.87
CA THR A 24 -0.98 7.36 -6.59
C THR A 24 -2.16 6.92 -7.44
N ALA A 25 -2.04 5.83 -8.20
CA ALA A 25 -3.10 5.33 -9.06
C ALA A 25 -4.32 4.89 -8.25
N VAL A 26 -4.09 4.11 -7.18
CA VAL A 26 -5.16 3.64 -6.30
C VAL A 26 -5.80 4.81 -5.56
N GLY A 27 -5.01 5.75 -5.03
CA GLY A 27 -5.53 6.97 -4.41
C GLY A 27 -6.39 7.82 -5.36
N TYR A 28 -5.98 7.92 -6.62
CA TYR A 28 -6.73 8.65 -7.65
C TYR A 28 -8.08 7.99 -7.97
N ASP A 29 -8.09 6.67 -8.19
CA ASP A 29 -9.34 5.92 -8.42
C ASP A 29 -10.31 6.08 -7.23
N TYR A 30 -9.79 6.11 -6.00
CA TYR A 30 -10.61 6.34 -4.81
C TYR A 30 -11.23 7.73 -4.76
N LEU A 31 -10.46 8.79 -5.04
CA LEU A 31 -10.99 10.16 -5.06
C LEU A 31 -12.12 10.32 -6.08
N LEU A 32 -11.97 9.67 -7.24
CA LEU A 32 -12.94 9.72 -8.34
C LEU A 32 -14.23 8.95 -8.02
N THR A 33 -14.13 7.87 -7.24
CA THR A 33 -15.28 7.08 -6.77
C THR A 33 -15.97 7.77 -5.58
N PHE A 34 -15.19 8.37 -4.68
CA PHE A 34 -15.66 9.09 -3.51
C PHE A 34 -16.58 10.26 -3.86
N SER A 35 -16.26 11.03 -4.91
CA SER A 35 -17.11 12.15 -5.35
C SER A 35 -18.52 11.69 -5.73
N ARG A 36 -18.67 10.52 -6.35
CA ARG A 36 -19.99 9.95 -6.69
C ARG A 36 -20.68 9.37 -5.46
N GLU A 37 -19.94 8.74 -4.57
CA GLU A 37 -20.49 8.22 -3.31
C GLU A 37 -21.01 9.33 -2.41
N VAL A 38 -20.34 10.49 -2.34
CA VAL A 38 -20.86 11.67 -1.63
C VAL A 38 -22.20 12.10 -2.23
N GLU A 39 -22.32 12.17 -3.54
CA GLU A 39 -23.56 12.62 -4.17
C GLU A 39 -24.72 11.63 -3.99
N TYR A 40 -24.48 10.32 -4.10
CA TYR A 40 -25.55 9.31 -4.05
C TYR A 40 -25.82 8.73 -2.65
N VAL A 41 -24.80 8.65 -1.80
CA VAL A 41 -24.92 8.11 -0.44
C VAL A 41 -25.16 9.24 0.56
N TRP A 42 -24.50 10.40 0.43
CA TRP A 42 -24.63 11.47 1.43
C TRP A 42 -25.88 12.34 1.24
N LYS A 43 -26.49 12.37 0.06
CA LYS A 43 -27.78 13.05 -0.17
C LYS A 43 -29.03 12.16 0.08
N ARG A 44 -28.89 10.84 0.21
CA ARG A 44 -29.99 9.90 0.50
C ARG A 44 -29.98 9.46 1.97
N PRO A 45 -31.10 8.95 2.53
CA PRO A 45 -31.13 8.47 3.91
C PRO A 45 -30.13 7.33 4.10
N TRP A 46 -29.19 7.52 5.04
CA TRP A 46 -28.10 6.58 5.30
C TRP A 46 -28.63 5.25 5.84
N SER A 47 -28.33 4.16 5.14
CA SER A 47 -28.43 2.81 5.68
C SER A 47 -27.12 2.45 6.38
N TRP A 48 -27.20 1.95 7.61
CA TRP A 48 -26.06 1.41 8.37
C TRP A 48 -25.23 0.40 7.56
N VAL A 49 -25.87 -0.35 6.67
CA VAL A 49 -25.22 -1.33 5.80
C VAL A 49 -24.34 -0.66 4.73
N SER A 50 -24.79 0.47 4.16
CA SER A 50 -23.99 1.23 3.18
C SER A 50 -22.75 1.85 3.82
N THR A 51 -22.86 2.36 5.04
CA THR A 51 -21.72 2.89 5.78
C THR A 51 -20.71 1.80 6.13
N LEU A 52 -21.18 0.66 6.64
CA LEU A 52 -20.32 -0.48 6.96
C LEU A 52 -19.59 -1.02 5.72
N PHE A 53 -20.29 -1.07 4.58
CA PHE A 53 -19.69 -1.48 3.31
C PHE A 53 -18.57 -0.53 2.87
N ILE A 54 -18.78 0.78 2.97
CA ILE A 54 -17.77 1.81 2.71
C ILE A 54 -16.59 1.63 3.66
N VAL A 55 -16.83 1.59 4.98
CA VAL A 55 -15.75 1.46 5.97
C VAL A 55 -14.92 0.20 5.74
N VAL A 56 -15.53 -0.96 5.53
CA VAL A 56 -14.81 -2.21 5.27
C VAL A 56 -14.00 -2.12 3.96
N ARG A 57 -14.56 -1.51 2.91
CA ARG A 57 -13.90 -1.38 1.61
C ARG A 57 -12.72 -0.40 1.66
N TYR A 58 -12.89 0.76 2.27
CA TYR A 58 -11.84 1.77 2.38
C TYR A 58 -10.78 1.39 3.41
N MET A 59 -11.15 0.86 4.58
CA MET A 59 -10.17 0.40 5.58
C MET A 59 -9.33 -0.75 5.07
N GLY A 60 -9.94 -1.74 4.40
CA GLY A 60 -9.22 -2.88 3.83
C GLY A 60 -8.22 -2.44 2.77
N CYS A 61 -8.65 -1.63 1.80
CA CYS A 61 -7.76 -1.22 0.73
C CYS A 61 -6.74 -0.16 1.16
N LEU A 62 -7.09 0.77 2.04
CA LEU A 62 -6.12 1.69 2.66
C LEU A 62 -5.09 0.91 3.47
N SER A 63 -5.48 -0.12 4.21
CA SER A 63 -4.52 -0.95 4.96
C SER A 63 -3.52 -1.65 4.03
N ALA A 64 -3.98 -2.16 2.88
CA ALA A 64 -3.10 -2.76 1.88
C ALA A 64 -2.18 -1.73 1.21
N MET A 65 -2.69 -0.52 0.94
CA MET A 65 -1.91 0.59 0.37
C MET A 65 -0.82 1.05 1.35
N VAL A 66 -1.19 1.23 2.61
CA VAL A 66 -0.29 1.54 3.72
C VAL A 66 0.76 0.43 3.85
N GLN A 67 0.37 -0.83 3.84
CA GLN A 67 1.32 -1.94 3.93
C GLN A 67 2.30 -1.98 2.76
N SER A 68 1.84 -1.71 1.54
CA SER A 68 2.69 -1.64 0.35
C SER A 68 3.67 -0.45 0.42
N PHE A 69 3.22 0.68 0.96
CA PHE A 69 4.03 1.88 1.18
C PHE A 69 5.06 1.74 2.31
N PHE A 70 4.71 1.04 3.39
CA PHE A 70 5.63 0.78 4.51
C PHE A 70 6.61 -0.39 4.21
N GLY A 71 6.21 -1.34 3.36
CA GLY A 71 7.07 -2.46 2.93
C GLY A 71 8.12 -2.08 1.89
N SER A 72 8.00 -0.89 1.31
CA SER A 72 8.93 -0.34 0.33
C SER A 72 10.03 0.48 1.01
N THR A 73 11.18 0.57 0.36
CA THR A 73 12.46 0.93 1.02
C THR A 73 12.51 2.42 1.39
N PHE A 74 11.61 3.21 0.81
CA PHE A 74 11.51 4.64 1.09
C PHE A 74 11.03 4.99 2.50
N ALA A 75 10.11 4.19 3.08
CA ALA A 75 9.62 4.44 4.44
C ALA A 75 10.47 3.69 5.48
N THR A 76 10.97 2.52 5.10
CA THR A 76 11.67 1.58 5.96
C THR A 76 13.10 1.48 5.46
N GLY A 77 14.01 2.26 6.06
CA GLY A 77 15.41 2.35 5.65
C GLY A 77 16.07 0.96 5.53
N PRO A 78 17.18 0.84 4.75
CA PRO A 78 17.74 -0.44 4.34
C PRO A 78 17.95 -1.42 5.50
N LEU A 79 18.38 -0.94 6.67
CA LEU A 79 18.64 -1.75 7.87
C LEU A 79 17.42 -2.53 8.35
N THR A 80 16.23 -1.96 8.30
CA THR A 80 15.03 -2.59 8.86
C THR A 80 14.50 -3.68 7.93
N LYS A 81 14.66 -3.53 6.62
CA LYS A 81 14.28 -4.58 5.65
C LYS A 81 15.13 -5.83 5.85
N TYR A 82 16.45 -5.67 6.02
CA TYR A 82 17.35 -6.80 6.30
C TYR A 82 17.05 -7.46 7.65
N VAL A 83 16.77 -6.69 8.70
CA VAL A 83 16.38 -7.24 10.02
C VAL A 83 15.08 -8.02 9.93
N PHE A 84 14.07 -7.53 9.20
CA PHE A 84 12.78 -8.22 9.08
C PHE A 84 12.89 -9.50 8.25
N THR A 85 13.63 -9.48 7.13
CA THR A 85 13.84 -10.68 6.29
C THR A 85 14.71 -11.71 7.00
N HIS A 86 15.72 -11.28 7.75
CA HIS A 86 16.54 -12.19 8.54
C HIS A 86 15.75 -12.79 9.71
N SER A 87 14.93 -11.98 10.40
CA SER A 87 14.07 -12.47 11.47
C SER A 87 13.05 -13.51 10.97
N LEU A 88 12.48 -13.34 9.77
CA LEU A 88 11.55 -14.32 9.20
C LEU A 88 12.24 -15.65 8.86
N ASN A 89 13.46 -15.63 8.31
CA ASN A 89 14.23 -16.86 8.03
C ASN A 89 14.66 -17.62 9.30
N VAL A 90 14.77 -16.95 10.45
CA VAL A 90 15.12 -17.59 11.74
C VAL A 90 13.91 -18.26 12.40
N PHE A 91 12.68 -17.86 12.07
CA PHE A 91 11.46 -18.48 12.59
C PHE A 91 11.00 -19.72 11.78
N ASP A 92 11.56 -19.95 10.59
CA ASP A 92 11.30 -21.12 9.73
C ASP A 92 12.32 -22.28 9.93
N LEU A 93 13.12 -22.24 11.02
CA LEU A 93 14.07 -23.28 11.46
C LEU A 93 13.70 -23.80 12.86
#